data_AF-A0A356ZD64-F1
#
_entry.id   AF-A0A356ZD64-F1
#
_cell.length_a   1.000
_cell.length_b   1.000
_cell.length_c   1.000
_cell.angle_alpha   90.00
_cell.angle_beta   90.00
_cell.angle_gamma   90.00
#
_symmetry.space_group_name_H-M   'P 1'
#
loop_
_entity.id
_entity.type
_entity.pdbx_description
1 polymer ?
#
loop_
_entity_poly.entity_id
_entity_poly.type
_entity_poly.pdbx_seq_one_letter_code
_entity_poly.pdbx_strand_id
1 'polypeptide(L)'
;GFETGIVKGMDETTFAPNEKITREQMAIMLDNFSTNTSLALPGMNAGVSFTDSKLISPWAVDAVNKIVSSGIMGGYPEGDYKPQGNATRAEAATVIYKLIMLRG
;
A
#
# COMPACT_ATOMS: atom_id res chain seq x y z
N GLY A 1 -27.37 7.05 1.23
CA GLY A 1 -26.50 6.12 0.49
C GLY A 1 -25.15 6.77 0.38
N PHE A 2 -24.15 6.21 1.05
CA PHE A 2 -22.75 6.62 0.93
C PHE A 2 -21.92 5.35 0.71
N GLU A 3 -21.96 4.89 -0.54
CA GLU A 3 -21.08 3.86 -1.07
C GLU A 3 -19.86 4.55 -1.69
N THR A 4 -18.76 4.63 -0.96
CA THR A 4 -17.43 4.76 -1.57
C THR A 4 -16.49 3.83 -0.84
N GLY A 5 -16.38 2.60 -1.35
CA GLY A 5 -15.57 1.48 -0.85
C GLY A 5 -14.06 1.68 -0.98
N ILE A 6 -13.56 2.87 -0.69
CA ILE A 6 -12.13 3.21 -0.79
C ILE A 6 -11.39 2.82 0.49
N VAL A 7 -12.09 2.63 1.61
CA VAL A 7 -11.47 2.29 2.89
C VAL A 7 -12.30 1.25 3.64
N LYS A 8 -12.01 -0.04 3.47
CA LYS A 8 -12.39 -1.05 4.48
C LYS A 8 -11.42 -0.89 5.66
N GLY A 9 -11.76 0.03 6.56
CA GLY A 9 -11.19 0.08 7.91
C GLY A 9 -11.91 -0.94 8.78
N MET A 10 -11.17 -1.57 9.68
CA MET A 10 -11.69 -2.45 10.72
C MET A 10 -12.80 -1.68 11.49
N ASP A 11 -13.99 -2.26 11.53
CA ASP A 11 -15.26 -1.75 12.08
C ASP A 11 -15.85 -0.47 11.44
N GLU A 12 -17.12 -0.57 11.01
CA GLU A 12 -17.89 0.38 10.17
C GLU A 12 -18.02 1.81 10.73
N THR A 13 -17.49 2.10 11.93
CA THR A 13 -17.74 3.36 12.65
C THR A 13 -16.49 4.15 13.03
N THR A 14 -15.28 3.56 12.96
CA THR A 14 -14.07 4.25 13.44
C THR A 14 -12.95 4.21 12.39
N PHE A 15 -12.83 5.30 11.64
CA PHE A 15 -11.62 5.55 10.88
C PHE A 15 -10.50 5.97 11.84
N ALA A 16 -9.53 5.09 12.08
CA ALA A 16 -8.41 5.32 12.99
C ALA A 16 -7.12 5.70 12.21
N PRO A 17 -6.96 6.96 11.76
CA PRO A 17 -5.85 7.35 10.88
C PRO A 17 -4.45 7.20 11.51
N ASN A 18 -4.38 7.16 12.84
CA ASN A 18 -3.13 7.08 13.58
C ASN A 18 -2.80 5.65 14.05
N GLU A 19 -3.68 4.68 13.83
CA GLU A 19 -3.36 3.30 14.15
C GLU A 19 -2.27 2.75 13.24
N LYS A 20 -1.42 1.91 13.86
CA LYS A 20 -0.36 1.20 13.16
C LYS A 20 -1.01 0.10 12.32
N ILE A 21 -0.74 0.13 11.03
CA ILE A 21 -0.98 -0.95 10.08
C ILE A 21 0.35 -1.60 9.74
N THR A 22 0.30 -2.83 9.22
CA THR A 22 1.46 -3.46 8.65
C THR A 22 1.79 -2.86 7.27
N ARG A 23 3.04 -3.00 6.82
CA ARG A 23 3.46 -2.54 5.49
C ARG A 23 2.74 -3.28 4.37
N GLU A 24 2.44 -4.56 4.55
CA GLU A 24 1.63 -5.32 3.60
C GLU A 24 0.17 -4.84 3.55
N GLN A 25 -0.42 -4.42 4.68
CA GLN A 25 -1.73 -3.76 4.69
C GLN A 25 -1.69 -2.39 3.99
N MET A 26 -0.61 -1.63 4.17
CA MET A 26 -0.40 -0.36 3.46
C MET A 26 -0.38 -0.55 1.94
N ALA A 27 0.30 -1.60 1.45
CA ALA A 27 0.31 -1.93 0.02
C ALA A 27 -1.10 -2.21 -0.52
N ILE A 28 -1.94 -2.93 0.23
CA ILE A 28 -3.34 -3.16 -0.16
C ILE A 28 -4.14 -1.87 -0.21
N MET A 29 -3.96 -0.98 0.77
CA MET A 29 -4.66 0.31 0.75
C MET A 29 -4.29 1.12 -0.51
N LEU A 30 -3.01 1.12 -0.89
CA LEU A 30 -2.53 1.78 -2.10
C LEU A 30 -3.06 1.13 -3.37
N ASP A 31 -3.08 -0.21 -3.43
CA ASP A 31 -3.57 -0.94 -4.59
C ASP A 31 -5.08 -0.74 -4.78
N ASN A 32 -5.86 -0.86 -3.71
CA ASN A 32 -7.29 -0.57 -3.71
C ASN A 32 -7.56 0.87 -4.13
N PHE A 33 -6.80 1.83 -3.61
CA PHE A 33 -6.94 3.24 -4.01
C PHE A 33 -6.69 3.40 -5.52
N SER A 34 -5.62 2.81 -6.05
CA SER A 34 -5.29 2.89 -7.47
C SER A 34 -6.38 2.30 -8.37
N THR A 35 -6.94 1.15 -7.96
CA THR A 35 -7.99 0.45 -8.70
C THR A 35 -9.32 1.21 -8.66
N ASN A 36 -9.73 1.70 -7.49
CA ASN A 36 -10.99 2.43 -7.34
C ASN A 36 -10.98 3.81 -8.00
N THR A 37 -9.81 4.45 -8.13
CA THR A 37 -9.68 5.76 -8.78
C THR A 37 -9.24 5.66 -10.25
N SER A 38 -9.04 4.44 -10.76
CA SER A 38 -8.46 4.21 -12.09
C SER A 38 -7.12 4.94 -12.28
N LEU A 39 -6.37 5.12 -11.19
CA LEU A 39 -5.07 5.78 -11.21
C LEU A 39 -4.05 4.84 -11.85
N ALA A 40 -3.51 5.24 -12.99
CA ALA A 40 -2.41 4.53 -13.62
C ALA A 40 -1.16 4.62 -12.72
N LEU A 41 -0.71 3.48 -12.20
CA LEU A 41 0.53 3.44 -11.44
C LEU A 41 1.74 3.76 -12.34
N PRO A 42 2.81 4.36 -11.81
CA PRO A 42 4.05 4.56 -12.55
C PRO A 42 4.61 3.23 -13.09
N GLY A 43 5.44 3.32 -14.13
CA GLY A 43 5.98 2.16 -14.86
C GLY A 43 6.48 1.04 -13.95
N MET A 44 6.11 -0.19 -14.28
CA MET A 44 6.48 -1.38 -13.51
C MET A 44 7.96 -1.73 -13.73
N ASN A 45 8.77 -1.54 -12.69
CA ASN A 45 10.11 -2.09 -12.62
C ASN A 45 10.01 -3.60 -12.37
N ALA A 46 10.32 -4.40 -13.38
CA ALA A 46 10.38 -5.84 -13.22
C ALA A 46 11.55 -6.24 -12.30
N GLY A 47 11.32 -7.22 -11.42
CA GLY A 47 12.39 -7.91 -10.70
C GLY A 47 12.69 -7.45 -9.28
N VAL A 48 11.76 -6.76 -8.60
CA VAL A 48 11.93 -6.51 -7.16
C VAL A 48 11.63 -7.80 -6.39
N SER A 49 12.64 -8.38 -5.77
CA SER A 49 12.54 -9.55 -4.90
C SER A 49 13.16 -9.22 -3.55
N PHE A 50 12.49 -9.61 -2.47
CA PHE A 50 12.95 -9.36 -1.10
C PHE A 50 13.38 -10.67 -0.42
N THR A 51 14.38 -10.57 0.45
CA THR A 51 14.90 -11.72 1.22
C THR A 51 13.83 -12.33 2.13
N ASP A 52 12.86 -11.52 2.58
CA ASP A 52 11.75 -11.88 3.44
C ASP A 52 10.40 -12.01 2.70
N SER A 53 10.42 -12.19 1.36
CA SER A 53 9.18 -12.31 0.56
C SER A 53 8.24 -13.41 1.07
N LYS A 54 8.79 -14.45 1.71
CA LYS A 54 8.00 -15.55 2.31
C LYS A 54 7.19 -15.13 3.54
N LEU A 55 7.53 -13.99 4.15
CA LEU A 55 6.79 -13.41 5.26
C LEU A 55 5.61 -12.56 4.77
N ILE A 56 5.52 -12.24 3.47
CA ILE A 56 4.37 -11.53 2.93
C ILE A 56 3.17 -12.48 2.98
N SER A 57 2.09 -12.05 3.63
CA SER A 57 0.88 -12.84 3.72
C SER A 57 0.31 -13.10 2.32
N PRO A 58 -0.23 -14.31 2.02
CA PRO A 58 -0.74 -14.64 0.67
C PRO A 58 -1.77 -13.65 0.11
N TRP A 59 -2.59 -13.06 0.97
CA TRP A 59 -3.61 -12.08 0.60
C TRP A 59 -3.03 -10.69 0.24
N ALA A 60 -1.76 -10.44 0.51
CA ALA A 60 -1.08 -9.19 0.22
C ALA A 60 -0.05 -9.28 -0.92
N VAL A 61 0.32 -10.49 -1.35
CA VAL A 61 1.41 -10.71 -2.32
C VAL A 61 1.21 -9.88 -3.60
N ASP A 62 0.02 -9.94 -4.19
CA ASP A 62 -0.26 -9.24 -5.45
C ASP A 62 -0.17 -7.72 -5.29
N ALA A 63 -0.77 -7.19 -4.22
CA ALA A 63 -0.75 -5.77 -3.91
C ALA A 63 0.68 -5.28 -3.63
N VAL A 64 1.45 -6.02 -2.82
CA VAL A 64 2.85 -5.70 -2.52
C VAL A 64 3.66 -5.69 -3.80
N ASN A 65 3.57 -6.73 -4.64
CA ASN A 65 4.30 -6.81 -5.90
C ASN A 65 3.97 -5.64 -6.83
N LYS A 66 2.69 -5.31 -6.99
CA LYS A 66 2.25 -4.22 -7.88
C LYS A 66 2.73 -2.86 -7.38
N ILE A 67 2.54 -2.56 -6.09
CA ILE A 67 2.92 -1.28 -5.49
C ILE A 67 4.44 -1.12 -5.45
N VAL A 68 5.18 -2.18 -5.15
CA VAL A 68 6.64 -2.15 -5.16
C VAL A 68 7.19 -2.00 -6.58
N SER A 69 6.66 -2.74 -7.55
CA SER A 69 7.07 -2.63 -8.95
C SER A 69 6.82 -1.23 -9.50
N SER A 70 5.77 -0.54 -9.03
CA SER A 70 5.48 0.84 -9.41
C SER A 70 6.41 1.89 -8.76
N GLY A 71 7.31 1.48 -7.87
CA GLY A 71 8.22 2.37 -7.14
C GLY A 71 7.57 3.22 -6.04
N ILE A 72 6.28 3.00 -5.75
CA ILE A 72 5.55 3.73 -4.70
C ILE A 72 6.01 3.29 -3.30
N MET A 73 6.30 2.01 -3.14
CA MET A 73 6.96 1.47 -1.96
C MET A 73 8.25 0.76 -2.38
N GLY A 74 9.22 0.72 -1.48
CA GLY A 74 10.46 -0.03 -1.66
C GLY A 74 10.78 -0.86 -0.41
N GLY A 75 11.73 -1.78 -0.56
CA GLY A 75 12.37 -2.43 0.57
C GLY A 75 13.44 -1.55 1.21
N TYR A 76 14.11 -2.11 2.20
CA TYR A 76 15.21 -1.46 2.91
C TYR A 76 16.57 -1.83 2.30
N PRO A 77 17.65 -1.08 2.62
CA PRO A 77 18.99 -1.35 2.10
C PRO A 77 19.50 -2.78 2.35
N GLU A 78 18.99 -3.44 3.38
CA GLU A 78 19.31 -4.81 3.74
C GLU A 78 18.66 -5.86 2.81
N GLY A 79 17.81 -5.43 1.87
CA GLY A 79 17.15 -6.29 0.88
C GLY A 79 15.84 -6.93 1.36
N ASP A 80 15.34 -6.53 2.52
CA ASP A 80 14.06 -6.97 3.07
C ASP A 80 12.94 -5.93 2.86
N TYR A 81 11.69 -6.38 2.88
CA TYR A 81 10.50 -5.53 2.76
C TYR A 81 9.88 -5.18 4.13
N LYS A 82 10.03 -6.08 5.10
CA LYS A 82 9.44 -6.07 6.45
C LYS A 82 7.91 -6.01 6.39
N PRO A 83 7.20 -7.03 5.88
CA PRO A 83 5.76 -6.97 5.65
C PRO A 83 4.95 -6.64 6.92
N GLN A 84 5.36 -7.18 8.08
CA GLN A 84 4.76 -6.93 9.40
C GLN A 84 5.30 -5.68 10.08
N GLY A 85 6.23 -4.96 9.44
CA GLY A 85 6.73 -3.70 9.96
C GLY A 85 5.59 -2.71 10.18
N ASN A 86 5.66 -1.97 11.29
CA ASN A 86 4.64 -0.99 11.61
C ASN A 86 4.79 0.24 10.72
N ALA A 87 3.69 0.66 10.14
CA ALA A 87 3.54 1.93 9.46
C ALA A 87 2.20 2.57 9.88
N THR A 88 2.07 3.88 9.79
CA THR A 88 0.82 4.57 10.15
C THR A 88 -0.09 4.68 8.94
N ARG A 89 -1.41 4.65 9.17
CA ARG A 89 -2.39 4.89 8.09
C ARG A 89 -2.27 6.31 7.53
N ALA A 90 -1.87 7.27 8.37
CA ALA A 90 -1.56 8.64 7.96
C ALA A 90 -0.37 8.71 6.98
N GLU A 91 0.69 7.91 7.18
CA GLU A 91 1.77 7.78 6.20
C GLU A 91 1.26 7.22 4.87
N ALA A 92 0.40 6.19 4.91
CA ALA A 92 -0.23 5.65 3.69
C ALA A 92 -1.06 6.74 2.96
N ALA A 93 -1.89 7.47 3.69
CA ALA A 93 -2.69 8.56 3.16
C ALA A 93 -1.83 9.70 2.58
N THR A 94 -0.68 9.98 3.19
CA THR A 94 0.27 10.98 2.69
C THR A 94 0.90 10.54 1.37
N VAL A 95 1.26 9.27 1.23
CA VAL A 95 1.76 8.70 -0.03
C VAL A 95 0.69 8.78 -1.12
N ILE A 96 -0.56 8.41 -0.80
CA ILE A 96 -1.71 8.55 -1.69
C ILE A 96 -1.90 10.00 -2.14
N TYR A 97 -1.89 10.94 -1.20
CA TYR A 97 -2.06 12.37 -1.48
C TYR A 97 -0.98 12.91 -2.42
N LYS A 98 0.29 12.53 -2.19
CA LYS A 98 1.40 12.89 -3.09
C LYS A 98 1.22 12.33 -4.50
N LEU A 99 0.76 11.09 -4.63
CA LEU A 99 0.45 10.47 -5.93
C LEU A 99 -0.64 11.22 -6.70
N ILE A 100 -1.69 11.68 -6.02
CA ILE A 100 -2.76 12.48 -6.62
C ILE A 100 -2.21 13.84 -7.07
N MET A 101 -1.41 14.51 -6.22
CA MET A 101 -0.85 15.83 -6.51
C MET A 101 0.16 15.85 -7.66
N LEU A 102 0.90 14.77 -7.88
CA LEU A 102 1.84 14.66 -9.02
C LEU A 102 1.15 14.66 -10.39
N ARG A 103 -0.19 14.55 -10.44
CA ARG A 103 -1.00 14.66 -11.67
C ARG A 103 -1.74 16.00 -11.80
N GLY A 104 -1.53 16.94 -10.88
CA GLY A 104 -2.07 18.30 -10.93
C GLY A 104 -1.17 19.26 -11.70
#